data_AF-A0A9D8IUW8-F1
#
_entry.id   AF-A0A9D8IUW8-F1
#
_cell.length_a   1.000
_cell.length_b   1.000
_cell.length_c   1.000
_cell.angle_alpha   90.00
_cell.angle_beta   90.00
_cell.angle_gamma   90.00
#
_symmetry.space_group_name_H-M   'P 1'
#
loop_
_entity.id
_entity.type
_entity.pdbx_description
1 polymer ?
#
loop_
_entity_poly.entity_id
_entity_poly.type
_entity_poly.pdbx_seq_one_letter_code
_entity_poly.pdbx_strand_id
1 'polypeptide(L)'
;MRSLIVFALLVLVAAVSYSQSNALAQEHALLVKDCKLIKGHAGRVVAEASEPELNRDVALAHAEQIAKSLKDMEWHLEQAQKLLKPDQLKLVKQHHELLAKSCETLKKNSESLEKELNKSNPDRLTVKKLATALRQEMTTASGYHDALRAKLGIK
;
A
#
# COMPACT_ATOMS: atom_id res chain seq x y z
N MET A 1 3.87 48.42 -13.64
CA MET A 1 4.55 47.66 -12.56
C MET A 1 3.62 46.77 -11.72
N ARG A 2 2.40 47.17 -11.34
CA ARG A 2 1.45 46.29 -10.60
C ARG A 2 1.04 45.00 -11.33
N SER A 3 0.97 45.02 -12.67
CA SER A 3 0.56 43.85 -13.47
C SER A 3 1.62 42.73 -13.53
N LEU A 4 2.91 43.07 -13.49
CA LEU A 4 4.02 42.09 -13.48
C LEU A 4 4.09 41.29 -12.17
N ILE A 5 3.77 41.93 -11.03
CA ILE A 5 3.78 41.27 -9.71
C ILE A 5 2.64 40.25 -9.61
N VAL A 6 1.45 40.58 -10.10
CA VAL A 6 0.29 39.66 -10.11
C VAL A 6 0.56 38.47 -11.03
N PHE A 7 1.19 38.69 -12.18
CA PHE A 7 1.56 37.62 -13.12
C PHE A 7 2.62 36.68 -12.52
N ALA A 8 3.64 37.23 -11.85
CA ALA A 8 4.67 36.44 -11.17
C ALA A 8 4.10 35.59 -10.03
N LEU A 9 3.17 36.14 -9.23
CA LEU A 9 2.46 35.41 -8.18
C LEU A 9 1.59 34.27 -8.73
N LEU A 10 0.89 34.48 -9.85
CA LEU A 10 0.10 33.44 -10.52
C LEU A 10 0.98 32.29 -11.03
N VAL A 11 2.13 32.60 -11.64
CA VAL A 11 3.08 31.59 -12.13
C VAL A 11 3.68 30.78 -10.97
N LEU A 12 4.03 31.42 -9.86
CA LEU A 12 4.53 30.74 -8.66
C LEU A 12 3.48 29.80 -8.04
N VAL A 13 2.23 30.25 -7.91
CA VAL A 13 1.13 29.42 -7.37
C VAL A 13 0.82 28.23 -8.29
N ALA A 14 0.88 28.42 -9.61
CA ALA A 14 0.69 27.35 -10.58
C ALA A 14 1.84 26.32 -10.53
N ALA A 15 3.09 26.78 -10.44
CA ALA A 15 4.26 25.92 -10.35
C ALA A 15 4.26 25.06 -9.06
N VAL A 16 3.93 25.66 -7.91
CA VAL A 16 3.81 24.93 -6.63
C VAL A 16 2.70 23.88 -6.69
N SER A 17 1.54 24.23 -7.27
CA SER A 17 0.42 23.31 -7.40
C SER A 17 0.72 22.16 -8.37
N TYR A 18 1.48 22.41 -9.44
CA TYR A 18 1.91 21.37 -10.38
C TYR A 18 2.94 20.41 -9.74
N SER A 19 3.91 20.94 -9.01
CA SER A 19 4.92 20.15 -8.29
C SER A 19 4.29 19.21 -7.26
N GLN A 20 3.33 19.71 -6.46
CA GLN A 20 2.61 18.90 -5.48
C GLN A 20 1.81 17.78 -6.17
N SER A 21 1.09 18.11 -7.25
CA SER A 21 0.25 17.15 -7.98
C SER A 21 1.10 16.00 -8.56
N ASN A 22 2.29 16.33 -9.07
CA ASN A 22 3.21 15.32 -9.61
C ASN A 22 3.79 14.41 -8.51
N ALA A 23 4.23 14.99 -7.39
CA ALA A 23 4.73 14.21 -6.25
C ALA A 23 3.64 13.28 -5.69
N LEU A 24 2.41 13.79 -5.54
CA LEU A 24 1.28 13.00 -5.07
C LEU A 24 0.94 11.85 -6.03
N ALA A 25 0.92 12.12 -7.34
CA ALA A 25 0.72 11.07 -8.36
C ALA A 25 1.81 9.99 -8.31
N GLN A 26 3.06 10.38 -8.06
CA GLN A 26 4.17 9.45 -7.90
C GLN A 26 3.99 8.55 -6.67
N GLU A 27 3.63 9.10 -5.51
CA GLU A 27 3.36 8.31 -4.30
C GLU A 27 2.21 7.31 -4.53
N HIS A 28 1.14 7.72 -5.21
CA HIS A 28 0.05 6.81 -5.57
C HIS A 28 0.46 5.71 -6.55
N ALA A 29 1.35 6.00 -7.50
CA ALA A 29 1.87 4.98 -8.41
C ALA A 29 2.72 3.94 -7.67
N LEU A 30 3.50 4.37 -6.68
CA LEU A 30 4.30 3.51 -5.82
C LEU A 30 3.39 2.63 -4.92
N LEU A 31 2.35 3.21 -4.32
CA LEU A 31 1.33 2.46 -3.58
C LEU A 31 0.69 1.35 -4.44
N VAL A 32 0.33 1.63 -5.69
CA VAL A 32 -0.23 0.61 -6.61
C VAL A 32 0.78 -0.52 -6.84
N LYS A 33 2.05 -0.19 -7.00
CA LYS A 33 3.12 -1.18 -7.18
C LYS A 33 3.24 -2.07 -5.95
N ASP A 34 3.28 -1.51 -4.75
CA ASP A 34 3.42 -2.29 -3.51
C ASP A 34 2.21 -3.18 -3.28
N CYS A 35 1.01 -2.68 -3.53
CA CYS A 35 -0.22 -3.48 -3.48
C CYS A 35 -0.13 -4.73 -4.38
N LYS A 36 0.37 -4.56 -5.61
CA LYS A 36 0.55 -5.65 -6.57
C LYS A 36 1.62 -6.65 -6.10
N LEU A 37 2.73 -6.16 -5.55
CA LEU A 37 3.80 -7.01 -5.02
C LEU A 37 3.31 -7.87 -3.86
N ILE A 38 2.67 -7.27 -2.86
CA ILE A 38 2.13 -7.99 -1.70
C ILE A 38 1.13 -9.06 -2.16
N LYS A 39 0.18 -8.69 -3.03
CA LYS A 39 -0.82 -9.62 -3.56
C LYS A 39 -0.18 -10.77 -4.35
N GLY A 40 0.85 -10.48 -5.14
CA GLY A 40 1.60 -11.45 -5.92
C GLY A 40 2.35 -12.46 -5.05
N HIS A 41 3.14 -11.96 -4.09
CA HIS A 41 3.89 -12.81 -3.16
C HIS A 41 2.98 -13.64 -2.25
N ALA A 42 1.91 -13.05 -1.72
CA ALA A 42 0.91 -13.79 -0.95
C ALA A 42 0.23 -14.88 -1.81
N GLY A 43 0.07 -14.64 -3.12
CA GLY A 43 -0.37 -15.65 -4.08
C GLY A 43 0.57 -16.84 -4.20
N ARG A 44 1.88 -16.57 -4.24
CA ARG A 44 2.90 -17.62 -4.30
C ARG A 44 2.93 -18.43 -3.00
N VAL A 45 2.79 -17.79 -1.84
CA VAL A 45 2.68 -18.52 -0.56
C VAL A 45 1.43 -19.40 -0.49
N VAL A 46 0.29 -18.94 -1.02
CA VAL A 46 -0.93 -19.77 -1.12
C VAL A 46 -0.71 -20.99 -2.02
N ALA A 47 -0.02 -20.81 -3.16
CA ALA A 47 0.31 -21.89 -4.06
C ALA A 47 1.21 -22.92 -3.38
N GLU A 48 2.30 -22.46 -2.76
CA GLU A 48 3.24 -23.29 -2.02
C GLU A 48 2.55 -24.09 -0.89
N ALA A 49 1.69 -23.46 -0.11
CA ALA A 49 0.94 -24.15 0.94
C ALA A 49 -0.13 -25.13 0.41
N SER A 50 -0.46 -25.07 -0.89
CA SER A 50 -1.40 -26.01 -1.53
C SER A 50 -0.71 -27.27 -2.05
N GLU A 51 0.60 -27.25 -2.27
CA GLU A 51 1.40 -28.42 -2.65
C GLU A 51 1.48 -29.47 -1.53
N PRO A 52 1.61 -30.77 -1.80
CA PRO A 52 1.62 -31.83 -0.78
C PRO A 52 2.63 -31.61 0.36
N GLU A 53 3.77 -31.00 0.04
CA GLU A 53 4.80 -30.62 0.99
C GLU A 53 5.05 -29.12 0.86
N LEU A 54 5.24 -28.45 2.00
CA LEU A 54 5.55 -27.02 2.03
C LEU A 54 7.05 -26.82 1.88
N ASN A 55 7.49 -26.18 0.79
CA ASN A 55 8.83 -25.64 0.74
C ASN A 55 8.91 -24.37 1.61
N ARG A 56 9.27 -24.58 2.88
CA ARG A 56 9.35 -23.52 3.90
C ARG A 56 10.23 -22.37 3.46
N ASP A 57 11.39 -22.64 2.87
CA ASP A 57 12.37 -21.60 2.55
C ASP A 57 11.86 -20.70 1.41
N VAL A 58 11.17 -21.26 0.43
CA VAL A 58 10.48 -20.50 -0.63
C VAL A 58 9.33 -19.67 -0.06
N ALA A 59 8.50 -20.27 0.80
CA ALA A 59 7.39 -19.57 1.44
C ALA A 59 7.89 -18.41 2.33
N LEU A 60 8.98 -18.61 3.06
CA LEU A 60 9.60 -17.61 3.93
C LEU A 60 10.20 -16.46 3.12
N ALA A 61 10.92 -16.75 2.02
CA ALA A 61 11.44 -15.72 1.12
C ALA A 61 10.31 -14.82 0.58
N HIS A 62 9.14 -15.40 0.26
CA HIS A 62 7.98 -14.61 -0.14
C HIS A 62 7.33 -13.84 1.03
N ALA A 63 7.29 -14.40 2.24
CA ALA A 63 6.82 -13.70 3.42
C ALA A 63 7.69 -12.46 3.74
N GLU A 64 9.01 -12.58 3.63
CA GLU A 64 9.93 -11.45 3.83
C GLU A 64 9.72 -10.34 2.79
N GLN A 65 9.47 -10.68 1.52
CA GLN A 65 9.13 -9.69 0.49
C GLN A 65 7.79 -9.00 0.78
N ILE A 66 6.80 -9.73 1.32
CA ILE A 66 5.53 -9.14 1.77
C ILE A 66 5.80 -8.13 2.88
N ALA A 67 6.56 -8.50 3.91
CA ALA A 67 6.86 -7.61 5.02
C ALA A 67 7.63 -6.36 4.58
N LYS A 68 8.55 -6.48 3.62
CA LYS A 68 9.24 -5.35 3.01
C LYS A 68 8.28 -4.42 2.27
N SER A 69 7.48 -4.95 1.34
CA SER A 69 6.52 -4.14 0.58
C SER A 69 5.44 -3.52 1.46
N LEU A 70 5.07 -4.13 2.59
CA LEU A 70 4.17 -3.51 3.56
C LEU A 70 4.77 -2.27 4.22
N LYS A 71 6.06 -2.30 4.57
CA LYS A 71 6.77 -1.12 5.10
C LYS A 71 6.83 0.00 4.06
N ASP A 72 7.14 -0.35 2.81
CA ASP A 72 7.16 0.61 1.70
C ASP A 72 5.77 1.22 1.50
N MET A 73 4.71 0.40 1.48
CA MET A 73 3.32 0.84 1.36
C MET A 73 2.90 1.79 2.50
N GLU A 74 3.23 1.47 3.76
CA GLU A 74 2.96 2.35 4.92
C GLU A 74 3.67 3.71 4.76
N TRP A 75 4.93 3.69 4.33
CA TRP A 75 5.72 4.90 4.08
C TRP A 75 5.09 5.76 2.96
N HIS A 76 4.75 5.16 1.83
CA HIS A 76 4.15 5.87 0.69
C HIS A 76 2.77 6.45 1.05
N LEU A 77 1.99 5.75 1.88
CA LEU A 77 0.70 6.24 2.36
C LEU A 77 0.87 7.50 3.23
N GLU A 78 1.87 7.49 4.11
CA GLU A 78 2.20 8.63 4.96
C GLU A 78 2.70 9.83 4.12
N GLN A 79 3.56 9.60 3.13
CA GLN A 79 4.03 10.67 2.24
C GLN A 79 2.88 11.26 1.41
N ALA A 80 2.04 10.41 0.82
CA ALA A 80 0.86 10.86 0.08
C ALA A 80 -0.02 11.76 0.95
N GLN A 81 -0.25 11.38 2.21
CA GLN A 81 -1.05 12.18 3.14
C GLN A 81 -0.41 13.54 3.47
N LYS A 82 0.91 13.60 3.67
CA LYS A 82 1.65 14.86 3.92
C LYS A 82 1.62 15.82 2.73
N LEU A 83 1.50 15.28 1.52
CA LEU A 83 1.40 16.07 0.30
C LEU A 83 0.00 16.64 0.07
N LEU A 84 -1.03 16.30 0.85
CA LEU A 84 -2.39 16.82 0.66
C LEU A 84 -2.56 18.25 1.22
N LYS A 85 -3.27 19.10 0.48
CA LYS A 85 -3.79 20.37 1.03
C LYS A 85 -4.88 20.08 2.08
N PRO A 86 -5.15 21.00 3.03
CA PRO A 86 -6.18 20.81 4.06
C PRO A 86 -7.56 20.40 3.51
N ASP A 87 -8.01 21.02 2.41
CA ASP A 87 -9.31 20.71 1.78
C ASP A 87 -9.33 19.32 1.14
N GLN A 88 -8.20 18.90 0.53
CA GLN A 88 -8.05 17.56 -0.03
C GLN A 88 -8.02 16.52 1.09
N LEU A 89 -7.29 16.78 2.17
CA LEU A 89 -7.24 15.90 3.33
C LEU A 89 -8.64 15.70 3.94
N LYS A 90 -9.43 16.77 4.07
CA LYS A 90 -10.82 16.68 4.53
C LYS A 90 -11.68 15.80 3.61
N LEU A 91 -11.47 15.88 2.30
CA LEU A 91 -12.20 15.09 1.28
C LEU A 91 -11.90 13.59 1.36
N VAL A 92 -10.64 13.21 1.66
CA VAL A 92 -10.18 11.81 1.64
C VAL A 92 -9.89 11.21 3.02
N LYS A 93 -10.13 11.94 4.12
CA LYS A 93 -9.83 11.51 5.49
C LYS A 93 -10.30 10.09 5.80
N GLN A 94 -11.56 9.78 5.53
CA GLN A 94 -12.13 8.45 5.77
C GLN A 94 -11.40 7.34 4.99
N HIS A 95 -10.93 7.63 3.77
CA HIS A 95 -10.24 6.62 2.95
C HIS A 95 -8.82 6.36 3.48
N HIS A 96 -8.13 7.40 3.96
CA HIS A 96 -6.86 7.22 4.68
C HIS A 96 -7.04 6.40 5.96
N GLU A 97 -8.08 6.65 6.75
CA GLU A 97 -8.38 5.87 7.95
C GLU A 97 -8.65 4.38 7.63
N LEU A 98 -9.40 4.12 6.56
CA LEU A 98 -9.65 2.75 6.09
C LEU A 98 -8.37 2.07 5.61
N LEU A 99 -7.52 2.78 4.85
CA LEU A 99 -6.22 2.27 4.39
C LEU A 99 -5.27 1.99 5.56
N ALA A 100 -5.20 2.88 6.55
CA ALA A 100 -4.39 2.67 7.75
C ALA A 100 -4.82 1.40 8.52
N LYS A 101 -6.15 1.21 8.69
CA LYS A 101 -6.69 -0.01 9.30
C LYS A 101 -6.36 -1.28 8.50
N SER A 102 -6.40 -1.19 7.17
CA SER A 102 -5.96 -2.29 6.31
C SER A 102 -4.47 -2.58 6.49
N CYS A 103 -3.60 -1.55 6.60
CA CYS A 103 -2.18 -1.72 6.88
C CYS A 103 -1.93 -2.46 8.20
N GLU A 104 -2.61 -2.07 9.28
CA GLU A 104 -2.52 -2.76 10.58
C GLU A 104 -2.90 -4.24 10.47
N THR A 105 -3.99 -4.53 9.74
CA THR A 105 -4.48 -5.90 9.53
C THR A 105 -3.48 -6.73 8.71
N LEU A 106 -2.93 -6.15 7.65
CA LEU A 106 -1.93 -6.78 6.80
C LEU A 106 -0.65 -7.07 7.57
N LYS A 107 -0.17 -6.11 8.37
CA LYS A 107 1.01 -6.26 9.22
C LYS A 107 0.84 -7.41 10.20
N LYS A 108 -0.28 -7.45 10.93
CA LYS A 108 -0.60 -8.55 11.85
C LYS A 108 -0.61 -9.91 11.14
N ASN A 109 -1.21 -10.00 9.96
CA ASN A 109 -1.25 -11.24 9.19
C ASN A 109 0.14 -11.64 8.66
N SER A 110 0.96 -10.68 8.25
CA SER A 110 2.34 -10.89 7.79
C SER A 110 3.23 -11.42 8.92
N GLU A 111 3.19 -10.78 10.10
CA GLU A 111 3.94 -11.21 11.28
C GLU A 111 3.52 -12.61 11.74
N SER A 112 2.20 -12.89 11.70
CA SER A 112 1.66 -14.22 12.02
C SER A 112 2.12 -15.27 11.00
N LEU A 113 2.20 -14.92 9.72
CA LEU A 113 2.67 -15.80 8.65
C LEU A 113 4.15 -16.14 8.84
N GLU A 114 5.01 -15.13 9.06
CA GLU A 114 6.43 -15.36 9.34
C GLU A 114 6.62 -16.22 10.60
N LYS A 115 5.86 -15.95 11.66
CA LYS A 115 5.91 -16.75 12.89
C LYS A 115 5.53 -18.21 12.65
N GLU A 116 4.51 -18.47 11.83
CA GLU A 116 4.11 -19.84 11.47
C GLU A 116 5.22 -20.54 10.67
N LEU A 117 5.76 -19.85 9.66
CA LEU A 117 6.81 -20.39 8.79
C LEU A 117 8.12 -20.66 9.54
N ASN A 118 8.41 -19.93 10.61
CA ASN A 118 9.61 -20.14 11.43
C ASN A 118 9.50 -21.29 12.45
N LYS A 119 8.35 -21.97 12.54
CA LYS A 119 8.23 -23.17 13.38
C LYS A 119 9.07 -24.32 12.80
N SER A 120 9.44 -25.25 13.67
CA SER A 120 10.12 -26.49 13.26
C SER A 120 9.27 -27.32 12.29
N ASN A 121 7.95 -27.32 12.48
CA ASN A 121 6.97 -27.94 11.59
C ASN A 121 5.81 -26.95 11.32
N PRO A 122 5.93 -26.08 10.31
CA PRO A 122 4.89 -25.11 9.96
C PRO A 122 3.59 -25.79 9.52
N ASP A 123 2.45 -25.34 10.04
CA ASP A 123 1.15 -25.88 9.62
C ASP A 123 0.73 -25.28 8.27
N ARG A 124 0.69 -26.13 7.24
CA ARG A 124 0.31 -25.74 5.86
C ARG A 124 -1.05 -25.05 5.79
N LEU A 125 -2.05 -25.54 6.52
CA LEU A 125 -3.40 -24.97 6.48
C LEU A 125 -3.41 -23.55 7.06
N THR A 126 -2.67 -23.34 8.15
CA THR A 126 -2.48 -22.03 8.77
C THR A 126 -1.72 -21.08 7.85
N VAL A 127 -0.61 -21.53 7.24
CA VAL A 127 0.15 -20.74 6.24
C VAL A 127 -0.77 -20.31 5.09
N LYS A 128 -1.52 -21.26 4.51
CA LYS A 128 -2.47 -20.97 3.42
C LYS A 128 -3.54 -19.97 3.84
N LYS A 129 -4.11 -20.13 5.04
CA LYS A 129 -5.14 -19.24 5.59
C LYS A 129 -4.61 -17.81 5.75
N LEU A 130 -3.43 -17.64 6.33
CA LEU A 130 -2.81 -16.33 6.56
C LEU A 130 -2.44 -15.65 5.22
N ALA A 131 -1.85 -16.39 4.29
CA ALA A 131 -1.53 -15.86 2.95
C ALA A 131 -2.79 -15.50 2.14
N THR A 132 -3.88 -16.27 2.29
CA THR A 132 -5.18 -15.95 1.68
C THR A 132 -5.76 -14.67 2.28
N ALA A 133 -5.71 -14.51 3.61
CA ALA A 133 -6.17 -13.31 4.29
C ALA A 133 -5.40 -12.07 3.84
N LEU A 134 -4.07 -12.17 3.65
CA LEU A 134 -3.25 -11.10 3.07
C LEU A 134 -3.75 -10.70 1.67
N ARG A 135 -4.04 -11.67 0.78
CA ARG A 135 -4.57 -11.38 -0.58
C ARG A 135 -5.94 -10.71 -0.57
N GLN A 136 -6.82 -11.15 0.32
CA GLN A 136 -8.17 -10.59 0.45
C GLN A 136 -8.10 -9.16 0.97
N GLU A 137 -7.35 -8.94 2.05
CA GLU A 137 -7.17 -7.60 2.62
C GLU A 137 -6.49 -6.64 1.62
N MET A 138 -5.50 -7.11 0.85
CA MET A 138 -4.92 -6.28 -0.21
C MET A 138 -5.90 -5.89 -1.31
N THR A 139 -6.87 -6.76 -1.61
CA THR A 139 -7.92 -6.44 -2.59
C THR A 139 -8.85 -5.36 -2.04
N THR A 140 -9.20 -5.44 -0.77
CA THR A 140 -9.94 -4.40 -0.05
C THR A 140 -9.17 -3.07 -0.01
N ALA A 141 -7.91 -3.09 0.41
CA ALA A 141 -7.05 -1.91 0.46
C ALA A 141 -6.88 -1.25 -0.92
N SER A 142 -6.70 -2.05 -1.98
CA SER A 142 -6.64 -1.54 -3.36
C SER A 142 -7.93 -0.80 -3.74
N GLY A 143 -9.10 -1.31 -3.33
CA GLY A 143 -10.38 -0.64 -3.56
C GLY A 143 -10.49 0.71 -2.84
N TYR A 144 -10.04 0.80 -1.59
CA TYR A 144 -9.98 2.07 -0.86
C TYR A 144 -9.01 3.07 -1.51
N HIS A 145 -7.86 2.57 -1.98
CA HIS A 145 -6.87 3.39 -2.67
C HIS A 145 -7.39 3.94 -4.01
N ASP A 146 -8.09 3.12 -4.80
CA ASP A 146 -8.68 3.56 -6.07
C ASP A 146 -9.78 4.61 -5.84
N ALA A 147 -10.63 4.42 -4.82
CA ALA A 147 -11.63 5.41 -4.43
C ALA A 147 -11.00 6.72 -3.95
N LEU A 148 -9.89 6.64 -3.21
CA LEU A 148 -9.11 7.81 -2.80
C LEU A 148 -8.54 8.56 -4.01
N ARG A 149 -7.91 7.86 -4.96
CA ARG A 149 -7.38 8.46 -6.20
C ARG A 149 -8.46 9.15 -7.02
N ALA A 150 -9.62 8.50 -7.17
CA ALA A 150 -10.77 9.06 -7.85
C ALA A 150 -11.24 10.38 -7.22
N LYS A 151 -11.30 10.45 -5.88
CA LYS A 151 -11.65 11.68 -5.16
C LYS A 151 -10.63 12.81 -5.33
N LEU A 152 -9.35 12.48 -5.47
CA LEU A 152 -8.29 13.46 -5.71
C LEU A 152 -8.12 13.83 -7.18
N GLY A 153 -8.87 13.20 -8.10
CA GLY A 153 -8.74 13.43 -9.54
C GLY A 153 -7.45 12.88 -10.14
N ILE A 154 -6.81 11.91 -9.47
CA ILE A 154 -5.54 11.31 -9.89
C ILE A 154 -5.85 10.11 -10.80
N LYS A 155 -5.41 10.20 -12.06
CA LYS A 155 -5.56 9.13 -13.05
C LYS A 155 -4.54 8.01 -12.86
#